data_AF-A0A9D7SDC0-F1
#
_entry.id   AF-A0A9D7SDC0-F1
#
_cell.length_a   1.000
_cell.length_b   1.000
_cell.length_c   1.000
_cell.angle_alpha   90.00
_cell.angle_beta   90.00
_cell.angle_gamma   90.00
#
_symmetry.space_group_name_H-M   'P 1'
#
loop_
_entity.id
_entity.type
_entity.pdbx_description
1 polymer ?
#
loop_
_entity_poly.entity_id
_entity_poly.type
_entity_poly.pdbx_seq_one_letter_code
_entity_poly.pdbx_strand_id
1 'polypeptide(L)' 'MRSKGDFSVQRICKEHFNGGGHRNASGGSSKQTLEETINKLKEVVPKYMFVNQ' A
#
# COMPACT_ATOMS: atom_id res chain seq x y z
N MET A 1 2.52 5.80 -3.41
CA MET A 1 1.10 5.46 -3.63
C MET A 1 0.23 6.71 -3.49
N ARG A 2 -0.83 6.78 -4.30
CA ARG A 2 -1.85 7.83 -4.30
C ARG A 2 -3.23 7.20 -4.48
N SER A 3 -4.24 7.80 -3.88
CA SER A 3 -5.64 7.37 -4.00
C SER A 3 -6.60 8.55 -4.02
N LYS A 4 -7.85 8.29 -4.42
CA LYS A 4 -8.97 9.23 -4.36
C LYS A 4 -10.04 8.68 -3.42
N GLY A 5 -10.85 9.56 -2.84
CA GLY A 5 -11.93 9.19 -1.91
C GLY A 5 -11.40 8.65 -0.58
N ASP A 6 -12.04 7.61 -0.08
CA ASP A 6 -11.80 7.04 1.27
C ASP A 6 -10.81 5.88 1.31
N PHE A 7 -10.30 5.45 0.15
CA PHE A 7 -9.27 4.42 0.11
C PHE A 7 -7.95 4.93 0.70
N SER A 8 -7.61 4.50 1.91
CA SER A 8 -6.39 4.92 2.62
C SER A 8 -5.16 4.13 2.16
N VAL A 9 -4.27 4.77 1.39
CA VAL A 9 -2.97 4.19 1.00
C VAL A 9 -1.92 4.22 2.12
N GLN A 10 -2.15 5.02 3.17
CA GLN A 10 -1.26 5.09 4.32
C GLN A 10 -1.12 3.74 5.03
N ARG A 11 -2.24 3.03 5.21
CA ARG A 11 -2.25 1.72 5.88
C ARG A 11 -1.40 0.69 5.13
N ILE A 12 -1.60 0.60 3.81
CA ILE A 12 -0.82 -0.30 2.94
C ILE A 12 0.68 0.00 3.06
N CYS A 13 1.09 1.27 2.95
CA CYS A 13 2.50 1.65 3.03
C CYS A 13 3.10 1.35 4.41
N LYS A 14 2.36 1.62 5.50
CA LYS A 14 2.82 1.40 6.87
C LYS A 14 2.93 -0.09 7.22
N GLU A 15 1.93 -0.88 6.84
CA GLU A 15 1.82 -2.30 7.21
C GLU A 15 2.73 -3.20 6.35
N HIS A 16 2.99 -2.85 5.07
CA HIS A 16 3.67 -3.76 4.14
C HIS A 16 4.99 -3.26 3.54
N PHE A 17 5.26 -1.96 3.59
CA PHE A 17 6.39 -1.35 2.88
C PHE A 17 7.24 -0.43 3.78
N ASN A 18 7.24 -0.65 5.10
CA ASN A 18 8.01 0.14 6.08
C ASN A 18 7.87 1.66 5.85
N GLY A 19 6.66 2.08 5.49
CA GLY A 19 6.38 3.40 4.94
C GLY A 19 5.41 4.22 5.77
N GLY A 20 4.94 5.30 5.17
CA GLY A 20 4.01 6.23 5.79
C GLY A 20 3.71 7.44 4.90
N GLY A 21 3.05 8.43 5.50
CA GLY A 21 2.58 9.64 4.82
C GLY A 21 1.13 9.94 5.19
N HIS A 22 0.42 10.59 4.28
CA HIS A 22 -0.99 10.96 4.44
C HIS A 22 -1.94 9.88 3.91
N ARG A 23 -3.19 9.92 4.39
CA ARG A 23 -4.28 8.97 4.03
C ARG A 23 -4.30 8.63 2.55
N ASN A 24 -4.27 9.66 1.69
CA ASN A 24 -4.39 9.50 0.23
C ASN A 24 -3.04 9.67 -0.51
N ALA A 25 -1.94 9.86 0.21
CA ALA A 25 -0.62 10.10 -0.34
C ALA A 25 0.48 9.59 0.59
N SER A 26 0.94 8.36 0.34
CA SER A 26 1.96 7.69 1.16
C SER A 26 3.01 7.00 0.31
N GLY A 27 4.18 6.72 0.90
CA GLY A 27 5.30 6.02 0.25
C GLY A 27 5.94 5.03 1.22
N GLY A 28 6.76 4.13 0.69
CA GLY A 28 7.47 3.10 1.44
C GLY A 28 8.60 2.50 0.61
N SER A 29 9.39 1.62 1.23
CA SER A 29 10.52 0.94 0.62
C SER A 29 10.40 -0.57 0.77
N SER A 30 10.95 -1.30 -0.21
CA SER A 30 11.08 -2.74 -0.19
C SER A 30 12.56 -3.10 -0.28
N LYS A 31 13.01 -4.04 0.55
CA LYS A 31 14.35 -4.61 0.47
C LYS A 31 14.40 -5.82 -0.48
N GLN A 32 13.25 -6.23 -1.00
CA GLN A 32 13.12 -7.34 -1.93
C GLN A 32 13.48 -6.88 -3.35
N THR A 33 13.61 -7.84 -4.27
CA THR A 33 13.75 -7.52 -5.69
C THR A 33 12.53 -6.78 -6.22
N LEU A 34 12.67 -6.15 -7.39
CA LEU A 34 11.56 -5.46 -8.04
C LEU A 34 10.38 -6.41 -8.32
N GLU A 35 10.67 -7.62 -8.78
CA GLU A 35 9.66 -8.62 -9.12
C GLU A 35 8.86 -9.07 -7.89
N GLU A 36 9.56 -9.41 -6.80
CA GLU A 36 8.92 -9.75 -5.52
C GLU A 36 8.09 -8.59 -4.98
N THR A 37 8.57 -7.35 -5.13
CA THR A 37 7.85 -6.15 -4.69
C THR A 37 6.56 -5.94 -5.49
N ILE A 38 6.58 -6.19 -6.80
CA ILE A 38 5.40 -6.13 -7.67
C ILE A 38 4.40 -7.23 -7.26
N ASN A 39 4.87 -8.46 -7.04
CA ASN A 39 4.01 -9.57 -6.64
C ASN A 39 3.34 -9.31 -5.29
N LYS A 40 4.11 -8.84 -4.30
CA LYS A 40 3.59 -8.42 -3.00
C LYS A 40 2.54 -7.32 -3.12
N LEU A 41 2.78 -6.31 -3.97
CA LEU A 41 1.82 -5.23 -4.20
C LEU A 41 0.48 -5.77 -4.74
N LYS A 42 0.53 -6.66 -5.74
CA LYS A 42 -0.67 -7.30 -6.33
C LYS A 42 -1.45 -8.14 -5.32
N GLU A 43 -0.77 -8.79 -4.38
CA GLU A 43 -1.41 -9.58 -3.32
C GLU A 43 -2.05 -8.69 -2.24
N VAL A 44 -1.37 -7.62 -1.85
CA VAL A 44 -1.74 -6.78 -0.71
C VAL A 44 -2.89 -5.83 -1.05
N VAL A 45 -2.82 -5.12 -2.18
CA VAL A 45 -3.78 -4.04 -2.52
C VAL A 45 -5.26 -4.50 -2.49
N PRO A 46 -5.64 -5.67 -3.06
CA PRO A 46 -7.03 -6.14 -3.02
C PRO A 46 -7.57 -6.32 -1.59
N LYS A 47 -6.72 -6.66 -0.63
CA LYS A 47 -7.11 -6.86 0.79
C LYS A 47 -7.58 -5.57 1.46
N TYR A 48 -7.36 -4.39 0.86
CA TYR A 48 -7.81 -3.11 1.38
C TYR A 48 -8.95 -2.50 0.56
N MET A 49 -9.31 -3.09 -0.58
CA MET A 49 -10.40 -2.59 -1.43
C MET A 49 -11.78 -3.17 -1.06
N PHE A 50 -11.82 -4.37 -0.49
CA PHE A 50 -13.08 -5.05 -0.10
C PHE A 50 -13.34 -5.04 1.40
N VAL A 51 -12.47 -4.42 2.19
CA VAL A 51 -12.73 -4.20 3.60
C VAL A 51 -13.67 -3.01 3.67
N ASN A 52 -14.94 -3.28 4.01
CA ASN A 52 -15.91 -2.25 4.37
C ASN A 52 -15.26 -1.35 5.44
N GLN A 53 -14.88 -0.13 5.05
CA GLN A 53 -14.54 0.95 5.96
C GLN A 53 -15.77 1.82 6.17
#